data_AF-A0A2D3VXP7-F1
#
_entry.id   AF-A0A2D3VXP7-F1
#
_cell.length_a   1.000
_cell.length_b   1.000
_cell.length_c   1.000
_cell.angle_alpha   90.00
_cell.angle_beta   90.00
_cell.angle_gamma   90.00
#
_symmetry.space_group_name_H-M   'P 1'
#
loop_
_entity.id
_entity.type
_entity.pdbx_description
1 polymer ?
#
loop_
_entity_poly.entity_id
_entity_poly.type
_entity_poly.pdbx_seq_one_letter_code
_entity_poly.pdbx_strand_id
1 'polypeptide(L)'
;MEINLVAEGLKFMVLGMATVFLFLILLVFVLNLQAKILNKFFPQKAIPTEGRRTSDASSPKSDNKALVAAITAAIQTFRNSK
;
A
#
# COMPACT_ATOMS: atom_id res chain seq x y z
N MET A 1 39.18 -18.12 -34.14
CA MET A 1 38.62 -17.43 -32.95
C MET A 1 38.06 -18.51 -32.05
N GLU A 2 38.68 -18.76 -30.90
CA GLU A 2 38.24 -19.75 -29.93
C GLU A 2 36.91 -19.26 -29.32
N ILE A 3 35.80 -19.90 -29.71
CA ILE A 3 34.49 -19.59 -29.15
C ILE A 3 34.38 -20.39 -27.85
N ASN A 4 34.56 -19.71 -26.71
CA ASN A 4 34.37 -20.36 -25.42
C ASN A 4 32.85 -20.50 -25.14
N LEU A 5 32.32 -21.67 -25.51
CA LEU A 5 30.90 -22.04 -25.40
C LEU A 5 30.32 -21.82 -24.00
N VAL A 6 31.13 -22.01 -22.95
CA VAL A 6 30.71 -21.76 -21.56
C VAL A 6 30.53 -20.27 -21.30
N ALA A 7 31.47 -19.44 -21.76
CA ALA A 7 31.36 -17.99 -21.65
C ALA A 7 30.17 -17.43 -22.45
N GLU A 8 29.86 -18.05 -23.59
CA GLU A 8 28.73 -17.67 -24.42
C GLU A 8 27.38 -18.09 -23.80
N GLY A 9 27.30 -19.30 -23.24
CA GLY A 9 26.15 -19.74 -22.45
C GLY A 9 25.87 -18.84 -21.25
N LEU A 10 26.92 -18.39 -20.55
CA LEU A 10 26.77 -17.45 -19.44
C LEU A 10 26.20 -16.09 -19.90
N LYS A 11 26.62 -15.58 -21.08
CA LYS A 11 26.04 -14.36 -21.66
C LYS A 11 24.55 -14.52 -21.93
N PHE A 12 24.13 -15.65 -22.49
CA PHE A 12 22.71 -15.92 -22.74
C PHE A 12 21.89 -16.07 -21.45
N MET A 13 22.47 -16.67 -20.40
CA MET A 13 21.83 -16.72 -19.08
C MET A 13 21.57 -15.32 -18.52
N VAL A 14 22.58 -14.46 -18.53
CA VAL A 14 22.46 -13.08 -18.06
C VAL A 14 21.47 -12.30 -18.93
N LEU A 15 21.52 -12.46 -20.24
CA LEU A 15 20.59 -11.81 -21.18
C LEU A 15 19.14 -12.22 -20.92
N GLY A 16 18.89 -13.52 -20.75
CA GLY A 16 17.56 -14.06 -20.45
C GLY A 16 17.01 -13.54 -19.13
N MET A 17 17.83 -13.61 -18.08
CA MET A 17 17.45 -13.09 -16.75
C MET A 17 17.17 -11.59 -16.79
N ALA A 18 18.03 -10.79 -17.43
CA ALA A 18 17.84 -9.35 -17.56
C ALA A 18 16.55 -8.98 -18.31
N THR A 19 16.25 -9.71 -19.39
CA THR A 19 15.03 -9.49 -20.19
C THR A 19 13.77 -9.76 -19.36
N VAL A 20 13.76 -10.85 -18.59
CA VAL A 20 12.64 -11.17 -17.69
C VAL A 20 12.49 -10.10 -16.61
N PHE A 21 13.58 -9.67 -15.98
CA PHE A 21 13.52 -8.59 -14.98
C PHE A 21 12.99 -7.28 -15.56
N LEU A 22 13.43 -6.90 -16.76
CA LEU A 22 12.95 -5.69 -17.44
C LEU A 22 11.43 -5.78 -17.71
N PHE A 23 10.96 -6.93 -18.18
CA PHE A 23 9.54 -7.19 -18.37
C PHE A 23 8.77 -7.13 -17.04
N LEU A 24 9.36 -7.71 -15.99
CA LEU A 24 9.04 -7.57 -14.56
C LEU A 24 8.64 -6.14 -14.17
N ILE A 25 9.63 -5.27 -14.32
CA ILE A 25 9.57 -3.86 -13.94
C ILE A 25 8.51 -3.12 -14.75
N LEU A 26 8.44 -3.38 -16.06
CA LEU A 26 7.43 -2.79 -16.92
C LEU A 26 6.01 -3.19 -16.51
N LEU A 27 5.78 -4.47 -16.18
CA LEU A 27 4.50 -4.94 -15.68
C LEU A 27 4.09 -4.23 -14.38
N VAL A 28 5.01 -4.11 -13.43
CA VAL A 28 4.78 -3.38 -12.19
C VAL A 28 4.44 -1.92 -12.47
N PHE A 29 5.12 -1.27 -13.41
CA PHE A 29 4.83 0.11 -13.79
C PHE A 29 3.41 0.26 -14.39
N VAL A 30 3.01 -0.66 -15.28
CA VAL A 30 1.66 -0.69 -15.86
C VAL A 30 0.61 -0.90 -14.77
N LEU A 31 0.81 -1.83 -13.85
CA LEU A 31 -0.10 -2.07 -12.73
C LEU A 31 -0.24 -0.83 -11.83
N ASN A 32 0.86 -0.13 -11.55
CA ASN A 32 0.83 1.13 -10.80
C ASN A 32 0.08 2.24 -11.55
N LEU A 33 0.29 2.34 -12.86
CA LEU A 33 -0.43 3.29 -13.70
C LEU A 33 -1.93 2.99 -13.70
N GLN A 34 -2.31 1.72 -13.84
CA GLN A 34 -3.70 1.26 -13.70
C GLN A 34 -4.27 1.63 -12.34
N ALA A 35 -3.55 1.38 -11.24
CA ALA A 35 -4.00 1.74 -9.88
C ALA A 35 -4.22 3.25 -9.73
N LYS A 36 -3.34 4.07 -10.31
CA LYS A 36 -3.46 5.54 -10.28
C LYS A 36 -4.64 6.05 -11.11
N ILE A 37 -4.84 5.48 -12.30
CA ILE A 37 -6.00 5.76 -13.16
C ILE A 37 -7.28 5.38 -12.40
N LEU A 38 -7.33 4.17 -11.84
CA LEU A 38 -8.49 3.67 -11.13
C LEU A 38 -8.82 4.57 -9.92
N ASN A 39 -7.84 4.95 -9.10
CA ASN A 39 -8.06 5.88 -7.99
C ASN A 39 -8.54 7.28 -8.42
N LYS A 40 -8.16 7.74 -9.61
CA LYS A 40 -8.58 9.04 -10.15
C LYS A 40 -10.00 9.01 -10.70
N PHE A 41 -10.37 7.97 -11.45
CA PHE A 41 -11.68 7.88 -12.12
C PHE A 41 -12.75 7.21 -11.25
N PHE A 42 -12.34 6.28 -10.39
CA PHE A 42 -13.18 5.60 -9.40
C PHE A 42 -12.54 5.76 -8.02
N PRO A 43 -12.61 6.97 -7.42
CA PRO A 43 -12.14 7.16 -6.05
C PRO A 43 -12.96 6.23 -5.16
N GLN A 44 -12.34 5.13 -4.75
CA GLN A 44 -12.95 4.22 -3.80
C GLN A 44 -13.08 5.02 -2.51
N LYS A 45 -14.31 5.37 -2.14
CA LYS A 45 -14.62 6.03 -0.87
C LYS A 45 -13.93 5.18 0.18
N ALA A 46 -12.88 5.70 0.80
CA ALA A 46 -12.16 4.98 1.83
C ALA A 46 -13.18 4.67 2.91
N ILE A 47 -13.66 3.43 2.94
CA ILE A 47 -14.26 2.89 4.15
C ILE A 47 -13.13 3.04 5.16
N PRO A 48 -13.32 3.78 6.27
CA PRO A 48 -12.29 3.88 7.28
C PRO A 48 -11.90 2.45 7.65
N THR A 49 -10.74 2.02 7.16
CA THR A 49 -10.18 0.76 7.58
C THR A 49 -9.69 1.06 8.97
N GLU A 50 -10.55 0.81 9.95
CA GLU A 50 -10.08 0.64 11.32
C GLU A 50 -8.96 -0.41 11.26
N GLY A 51 -7.73 0.03 11.51
CA GLY A 51 -6.60 -0.87 11.69
C GLY A 51 -5.63 -1.03 10.53
N ARG A 52 -4.98 0.07 10.11
CA ARG A 52 -3.52 0.03 10.04
C ARG A 52 -2.93 1.29 10.63
N ARG A 53 -2.92 1.32 11.97
CA ARG A 53 -2.07 2.23 12.75
C ARG A 53 -0.63 1.87 12.42
N THR A 54 -0.03 2.54 11.44
CA THR A 54 1.41 2.78 11.49
C THR A 54 1.63 3.55 12.78
N SER A 55 2.25 2.87 13.76
CA SER A 55 2.62 3.49 15.03
C SER A 55 3.69 4.53 14.76
N ASP A 56 3.28 5.73 14.36
CA ASP A 56 4.08 6.92 14.61
C ASP A 56 3.76 7.36 16.04
N ALA A 57 4.67 6.98 16.92
CA ALA A 57 4.66 7.26 18.34
C ALA A 57 4.88 8.76 18.58
N SER A 58 3.82 9.56 18.45
CA SER A 58 3.83 10.93 18.98
C SER A 58 2.43 11.54 19.04
N SER A 59 1.72 11.34 20.17
CA SER A 59 0.88 12.35 20.89
C SER A 59 -0.22 11.70 21.75
N PRO A 60 -0.09 11.57 23.09
CA PRO A 60 -1.05 10.84 23.93
C PRO A 60 -2.21 11.70 24.49
N LYS A 61 -2.39 12.96 24.05
CA LYS A 61 -3.34 13.90 24.69
C LYS A 61 -4.66 14.09 23.94
N SER A 62 -4.69 13.93 22.62
CA SER A 62 -5.90 14.08 21.80
C SER A 62 -6.86 12.90 21.93
N ASP A 63 -6.32 11.67 22.00
CA ASP A 63 -7.11 10.43 22.05
C ASP A 63 -7.94 10.32 23.33
N ASN A 64 -7.38 10.73 24.48
CA ASN A 64 -8.12 10.71 25.74
C ASN A 64 -9.30 11.69 25.73
N LYS A 65 -9.14 12.88 25.14
CA LYS A 65 -10.23 13.87 25.02
C LYS A 65 -11.31 13.41 24.05
N ALA A 66 -10.92 12.79 22.93
CA ALA A 66 -11.85 12.22 21.97
C ALA A 66 -12.64 11.04 22.58
N LEU A 67 -11.97 10.18 23.34
CA LEU A 67 -12.59 9.05 24.02
C LEU A 67 -13.59 9.51 25.11
N VAL A 68 -13.20 10.47 25.95
CA VAL A 68 -14.09 11.04 26.97
C VAL A 68 -15.30 11.73 26.33
N ALA A 69 -15.12 12.44 25.21
CA ALA A 69 -16.24 13.05 24.48
C ALA A 69 -17.21 12.01 23.90
N ALA A 70 -16.69 10.92 23.32
CA ALA A 70 -17.51 9.84 22.79
C ALA A 70 -18.33 9.13 23.89
N ILE A 71 -17.70 8.84 25.04
CA ILE A 71 -18.39 8.24 26.20
C ILE A 71 -19.46 9.19 26.74
N THR A 72 -19.15 10.48 26.86
CA THR A 72 -20.11 11.48 27.36
C THR A 72 -21.32 11.61 26.42
N ALA A 73 -21.10 11.62 25.11
CA ALA A 73 -22.17 11.67 24.11
C ALA A 73 -23.06 10.42 24.19
N ALA A 74 -22.48 9.23 24.34
CA ALA A 74 -23.24 8.00 24.49
C ALA A 74 -24.16 8.02 25.74
N ILE A 75 -23.64 8.49 26.88
CA ILE A 75 -24.43 8.59 28.13
C ILE A 75 -25.55 9.62 28.00
N GLN A 76 -25.28 10.79 27.41
CA GLN A 76 -26.30 11.83 27.20
C GLN A 76 -27.43 11.33 26.30
N THR A 77 -27.08 10.63 25.23
CA THR A 77 -28.06 10.09 24.28
C THR A 77 -28.94 9.03 24.95
N PHE A 78 -28.34 8.11 25.72
CA PHE A 78 -29.07 7.10 26.48
C PHE A 78 -30.01 7.70 27.54
N ARG A 79 -29.57 8.77 28.24
CA ARG A 79 -30.40 9.46 29.24
C ARG A 79 -31.54 10.27 28.62
N ASN A 80 -31.35 10.84 27.43
CA ASN A 80 -32.39 11.62 26.74
C ASN A 80 -33.39 10.73 25.97
N SER A 81 -33.04 9.47 25.72
CA SER A 81 -33.92 8.48 25.09
C SER A 81 -34.74 7.66 26.10
N LYS A 82 -34.76 8.06 27.38
CA LYS A 82 -35.56 7.44 28.46
C LYS A 82 -36.48 8.48 29.07
#